data_AF-A0A961E465-F1
#
_entry.id   AF-A0A961E465-F1
#
_cell.length_a   1.000
_cell.length_b   1.000
_cell.length_c   1.000
_cell.angle_alpha   90.00
_cell.angle_beta   90.00
_cell.angle_gamma   90.00
#
_symmetry.space_group_name_H-M   'P 1'
#
loop_
_entity.id
_entity.type
_entity.pdbx_description
1 polymer ?
#
loop_
_entity_poly.entity_id
_entity_poly.type
_entity_poly.pdbx_seq_one_letter_code
_entity_poly.pdbx_strand_id
1 'polypeptide(L)'
;DIDRLPRLPRWLRPFARFEAVDHLDGAPGDTLRQRVDTFLARHDIRVPGGQVTALLMPRVLGRTFSPLSLFWCHDATGVLRCVIAEVQNLEGERHAYLLPPDEDQPVVAVNQFSTSPFNGVEGYYLVRAPRPAEALDVTMSLHRENQPALVATWRGSRRRATAGIAEIDERRRRDREQLEARLRGEKGPG
;
A
#
# COMPACT_ATOMS: atom_id res chain seq x y z
N ASP A 1 -9.96 -0.92 -8.03
CA ASP A 1 -9.69 -2.31 -8.42
C ASP A 1 -8.26 -2.41 -8.92
N ILE A 2 -7.55 -3.49 -8.59
CA ILE A 2 -6.18 -3.75 -9.10
C ILE A 2 -6.16 -4.00 -10.62
N ASP A 3 -7.27 -4.41 -11.24
CA ASP A 3 -7.39 -4.54 -12.69
C ASP A 3 -7.46 -3.18 -13.40
N ARG A 4 -7.69 -2.10 -12.64
CA ARG A 4 -7.83 -0.73 -13.14
C ARG A 4 -7.01 0.21 -12.26
N LEU A 5 -5.69 0.02 -12.28
CA LEU A 5 -4.76 0.86 -11.54
C LEU A 5 -4.90 2.34 -11.89
N PRO A 6 -4.70 3.25 -10.91
CA PRO A 6 -4.81 4.68 -11.15
C PRO A 6 -3.79 5.14 -12.20
N ARG A 7 -4.25 5.96 -13.13
CA ARG A 7 -3.37 6.60 -14.12
C ARG A 7 -2.71 7.82 -13.50
N LEU A 8 -1.38 7.78 -13.39
CA LEU A 8 -0.58 8.92 -12.96
C LEU A 8 -0.60 10.03 -14.02
N PRO A 9 -0.48 11.32 -13.62
CA PRO A 9 -0.36 12.44 -14.56
C PRO A 9 0.78 12.24 -15.54
N ARG A 10 0.61 12.74 -16.77
CA ARG A 10 1.61 12.57 -17.85
C ARG A 10 3.03 12.96 -17.43
N TRP A 11 3.20 14.01 -16.61
CA TRP A 11 4.49 14.46 -16.12
C TRP A 11 5.10 13.57 -15.02
N LEU A 12 4.28 12.82 -14.27
CA LEU A 12 4.75 11.85 -13.27
C LEU A 12 5.01 10.47 -13.86
N ARG A 13 4.37 10.09 -14.97
CA ARG A 13 4.54 8.78 -15.62
C ARG A 13 6.00 8.37 -15.92
N PRO A 14 6.93 9.26 -16.31
CA PRO A 14 8.33 8.83 -16.48
C PRO A 14 9.04 8.51 -15.15
N PHE A 15 8.53 9.04 -14.03
CA PHE A 15 9.18 8.91 -12.73
C PHE A 15 8.47 7.92 -11.80
N ALA A 16 7.18 7.67 -12.01
CA ALA A 16 6.38 6.83 -11.15
C ALA A 16 5.51 5.85 -11.93
N ARG A 17 5.45 4.60 -11.46
CA ARG A 17 4.66 3.51 -12.06
C ARG A 17 4.30 2.45 -11.02
N PHE A 18 3.15 1.82 -11.20
CA PHE A 18 2.78 0.62 -10.45
C PHE A 18 3.11 -0.59 -11.31
N GLU A 19 3.91 -1.52 -10.77
CA GLU A 19 4.31 -2.73 -11.49
C GLU A 19 3.98 -3.97 -10.68
N ALA A 20 3.42 -4.99 -11.34
CA ALA A 20 3.05 -6.23 -10.66
C ALA A 20 4.27 -6.97 -10.07
N VAL A 21 5.45 -6.82 -10.68
CA VAL A 21 6.70 -7.43 -10.18
C VAL A 21 7.12 -6.90 -8.80
N ASP A 22 6.60 -5.74 -8.41
CA ASP A 22 6.90 -5.11 -7.11
C ASP A 22 6.10 -5.73 -5.97
N HIS A 23 5.06 -6.52 -6.29
CA HIS A 23 4.12 -7.05 -5.30
C HIS A 23 3.73 -8.51 -5.58
N LEU A 24 3.76 -9.32 -4.53
CA LEU A 24 3.54 -10.76 -4.50
C LEU A 24 4.49 -11.53 -5.40
N ASP A 25 4.73 -12.79 -5.09
CA ASP A 25 5.50 -13.65 -5.98
C ASP A 25 4.67 -14.09 -7.19
N GLY A 26 5.34 -14.24 -8.33
CA GLY A 26 4.70 -14.61 -9.59
C GLY A 26 5.70 -14.65 -10.75
N ALA A 27 5.26 -15.20 -11.86
CA ALA A 27 6.06 -15.33 -13.07
C ALA A 27 6.26 -13.95 -13.75
N PRO A 28 7.33 -13.80 -14.56
CA PRO A 28 7.49 -12.63 -15.41
C PRO A 28 6.28 -12.43 -16.33
N GLY A 29 5.73 -11.22 -16.36
CA GLY A 29 4.55 -10.88 -17.17
C GLY A 29 3.20 -11.06 -16.47
N ASP A 30 3.16 -11.69 -15.28
CA ASP A 30 1.92 -11.82 -14.52
C ASP A 30 1.36 -10.44 -14.11
N THR A 31 0.05 -10.29 -14.27
CA THR A 31 -0.73 -9.20 -13.69
C THR A 31 -0.82 -9.31 -12.17
N LEU A 32 -1.13 -8.20 -11.48
CA LEU A 32 -1.41 -8.23 -10.03
C LEU A 32 -2.54 -9.22 -9.70
N ARG A 33 -3.56 -9.28 -10.54
CA ARG A 33 -4.70 -10.19 -10.37
C ARG A 33 -4.27 -11.65 -10.36
N GLN A 34 -3.47 -12.05 -11.34
CA GLN A 34 -2.92 -13.42 -11.43
C GLN A 34 -2.05 -13.76 -10.21
N ARG A 35 -1.23 -12.82 -9.73
CA ARG A 35 -0.41 -13.02 -8.53
C ARG A 35 -1.26 -13.20 -7.27
N VAL A 36 -2.27 -12.36 -7.09
CA VAL A 36 -3.25 -12.49 -5.99
C VAL A 36 -3.98 -13.83 -6.08
N ASP A 37 -4.50 -14.20 -7.25
CA ASP A 37 -5.19 -15.48 -7.45
C ASP A 37 -4.31 -16.69 -7.14
N THR A 38 -3.06 -16.64 -7.59
CA THR A 38 -2.08 -17.70 -7.32
C THR A 38 -1.82 -17.83 -5.83
N PHE A 39 -1.65 -16.71 -5.12
CA PHE A 39 -1.48 -16.71 -3.68
C PHE A 39 -2.72 -17.29 -2.98
N LEU A 40 -3.93 -16.80 -3.30
CA LEU A 40 -5.17 -17.29 -2.69
C LEU A 40 -5.40 -18.78 -2.97
N ALA A 41 -5.11 -19.25 -4.18
CA ALA A 41 -5.25 -20.66 -4.55
C ALA A 41 -4.33 -21.58 -3.73
N ARG A 42 -3.14 -21.11 -3.32
CA ARG A 42 -2.25 -21.87 -2.39
C ARG A 42 -2.82 -22.00 -0.98
N HIS A 43 -3.78 -21.15 -0.62
CA HIS A 43 -4.50 -21.18 0.65
C HIS A 43 -5.93 -21.73 0.48
N ASP A 44 -6.23 -22.44 -0.61
CA ASP A 44 -7.55 -23.01 -0.91
C ASP A 44 -8.70 -21.99 -0.98
N ILE A 45 -8.38 -20.71 -1.23
CA ILE A 45 -9.35 -19.63 -1.40
C ILE A 45 -9.52 -19.30 -2.88
N ARG A 46 -10.76 -19.15 -3.33
CA ARG A 46 -11.11 -18.63 -4.66
C ARG A 46 -12.17 -17.56 -4.53
N VAL A 47 -11.96 -16.45 -5.24
CA VAL A 47 -12.89 -15.30 -5.29
C VAL A 47 -13.24 -14.95 -6.75
N PRO A 48 -13.84 -15.89 -7.51
CA PRO A 48 -14.14 -15.66 -8.92
C PRO A 48 -15.12 -14.49 -9.10
N GLY A 49 -14.83 -13.60 -10.05
CA GLY A 49 -15.63 -12.40 -10.30
C GLY A 49 -15.61 -11.36 -9.17
N GLY A 50 -14.80 -11.59 -8.14
CA GLY A 50 -14.65 -10.70 -7.01
C GLY A 50 -13.70 -9.54 -7.28
N GLN A 51 -14.03 -8.36 -6.76
CA GLN A 51 -13.13 -7.21 -6.81
C GLN A 51 -11.95 -7.42 -5.87
N VAL A 52 -10.77 -6.97 -6.28
CA VAL A 52 -9.62 -6.80 -5.36
C VAL A 52 -9.26 -5.32 -5.29
N THR A 53 -9.32 -4.74 -4.09
CA THR A 53 -8.82 -3.39 -3.82
C THR A 53 -7.47 -3.48 -3.11
N ALA A 54 -6.62 -2.48 -3.28
CA ALA A 54 -5.27 -2.55 -2.75
C ALA A 54 -4.72 -1.20 -2.28
N LEU A 55 -3.83 -1.29 -1.28
CA LEU A 55 -2.91 -0.24 -0.87
C LEU A 55 -1.54 -0.63 -1.41
N LEU A 56 -1.03 0.16 -2.36
CA LEU A 56 0.23 -0.10 -3.05
C LEU A 56 1.07 1.16 -3.07
N MET A 57 2.39 0.99 -3.01
CA MET A 57 3.35 2.06 -3.27
C MET A 57 3.82 2.00 -4.72
N PRO A 58 3.78 3.09 -5.49
CA PRO A 58 4.36 3.10 -6.82
C PRO A 58 5.89 3.05 -6.73
N ARG A 59 6.52 2.46 -7.73
CA ARG A 59 7.94 2.67 -8.02
C ARG A 59 8.17 4.14 -8.31
N VAL A 60 9.16 4.77 -7.67
CA VAL A 60 9.55 6.16 -7.89
C VAL A 60 11.04 6.21 -8.24
N LEU A 61 11.39 6.86 -9.36
CA LEU A 61 12.77 6.94 -9.89
C LEU A 61 13.46 5.57 -10.01
N GLY A 62 12.70 4.55 -10.43
CA GLY A 62 13.20 3.19 -10.60
C GLY A 62 13.41 2.42 -9.29
N ARG A 63 13.02 2.96 -8.13
CA ARG A 63 13.08 2.27 -6.83
C ARG A 63 11.69 2.12 -6.23
N THR A 64 11.40 0.95 -5.68
CA THR A 64 10.18 0.71 -4.91
C THR A 64 10.60 0.24 -3.53
N PHE A 65 10.10 0.93 -2.51
CA PHE A 65 10.14 0.42 -1.15
C PHE A 65 8.70 0.45 -0.63
N SER A 66 8.06 -0.72 -0.65
CA SER A 66 6.69 -0.91 -0.18
C SER A 66 6.76 -1.71 1.11
N PRO A 67 6.99 -1.07 2.28
CA PRO A 67 7.15 -1.81 3.54
C PRO A 67 5.89 -2.64 3.87
N LEU A 68 4.75 -2.25 3.32
CA LEU A 68 3.49 -2.97 3.40
C LEU A 68 2.68 -2.77 2.11
N SER A 69 2.26 -3.85 1.49
CA SER A 69 1.23 -3.89 0.45
C SER A 69 0.00 -4.64 0.99
N LEU A 70 -1.21 -4.08 0.82
CA LEU A 70 -2.44 -4.74 1.24
C LEU A 70 -3.35 -5.02 0.05
N PHE A 71 -3.98 -6.19 0.05
CA PHE A 71 -4.98 -6.59 -0.94
C PHE A 71 -6.25 -7.07 -0.24
N TRP A 72 -7.31 -6.27 -0.27
CA TRP A 72 -8.63 -6.66 0.20
C TRP A 72 -9.37 -7.40 -0.90
N CYS A 73 -9.61 -8.68 -0.67
CA CYS A 73 -10.20 -9.60 -1.64
C CYS A 73 -11.68 -9.81 -1.34
N HIS A 74 -12.52 -9.37 -2.27
CA HIS A 74 -13.97 -9.45 -2.16
C HIS A 74 -14.51 -10.58 -3.02
N ASP A 75 -15.68 -11.12 -2.71
CA ASP A 75 -16.41 -11.97 -3.66
C ASP A 75 -17.23 -11.14 -4.66
N ALA A 76 -17.93 -11.82 -5.57
CA ALA A 76 -18.75 -11.18 -6.61
C ALA A 76 -19.90 -10.33 -6.07
N THR A 77 -20.28 -10.51 -4.79
CA THR A 77 -21.31 -9.71 -4.11
C THR A 77 -20.74 -8.49 -3.42
N GLY A 78 -19.40 -8.35 -3.38
CA GLY A 78 -18.68 -7.26 -2.72
C GLY A 78 -18.33 -7.53 -1.25
N VAL A 79 -18.67 -8.71 -0.72
CA VAL A 79 -18.35 -9.09 0.66
C VAL A 79 -16.85 -9.40 0.79
N LEU A 80 -16.20 -8.85 1.82
CA LEU A 80 -14.79 -9.10 2.11
C LEU A 80 -14.60 -10.57 2.51
N ARG A 81 -13.70 -11.28 1.83
CA ARG A 81 -13.42 -12.70 2.08
C ARG A 81 -12.10 -12.92 2.80
N CYS A 82 -11.10 -12.11 2.51
CA CYS A 82 -9.80 -12.11 3.18
C CYS A 82 -9.02 -10.85 2.82
N VAL A 83 -7.93 -10.62 3.55
CA VAL A 83 -6.94 -9.59 3.24
C VAL A 83 -5.58 -10.26 3.08
N ILE A 84 -4.82 -9.93 2.04
CA ILE A 84 -3.42 -10.31 1.92
C ILE A 84 -2.58 -9.13 2.41
N ALA A 85 -1.72 -9.37 3.38
CA ALA A 85 -0.73 -8.41 3.86
C ALA A 85 0.66 -8.86 3.45
N GLU A 86 1.23 -8.20 2.45
CA GLU A 86 2.61 -8.41 2.05
C GLU A 86 3.51 -7.41 2.76
N VAL A 87 4.45 -7.93 3.54
CA VAL A 87 5.50 -7.15 4.19
C VAL A 87 6.77 -7.29 3.38
N GLN A 88 7.54 -6.21 3.25
CA GLN A 88 8.88 -6.24 2.66
C GLN A 88 9.90 -5.73 3.68
N ASN A 89 10.96 -6.49 3.92
CA ASN A 89 12.06 -6.05 4.78
C ASN A 89 13.06 -5.17 4.01
N LEU A 90 14.02 -4.58 4.73
CA LEU A 90 15.01 -3.67 4.14
C LEU A 90 15.99 -4.39 3.19
N GLU A 91 16.13 -5.71 3.30
CA GLU A 91 16.96 -6.54 2.43
C GLU A 91 16.24 -6.93 1.13
N GLY A 92 14.95 -6.59 1.02
CA GLY A 92 14.11 -6.84 -0.15
C GLY A 92 13.39 -8.18 -0.11
N GLU A 93 13.56 -8.99 0.94
CA GLU A 93 12.75 -10.18 1.20
C GLU A 93 11.30 -9.76 1.39
N ARG A 94 10.37 -10.53 0.81
CA ARG A 94 8.93 -10.30 0.92
C ARG A 94 8.27 -11.52 1.53
N HIS A 95 7.27 -11.27 2.35
CA HIS A 95 6.41 -12.32 2.86
C HIS A 95 4.96 -11.86 2.87
N ALA A 96 4.06 -12.71 2.36
CA ALA A 96 2.64 -12.42 2.28
C ALA A 96 1.87 -13.27 3.31
N TYR A 97 1.12 -12.58 4.16
CA TYR A 97 0.26 -13.16 5.19
C TYR A 97 -1.19 -13.11 4.74
N LEU A 98 -1.92 -14.19 4.97
CA LEU A 98 -3.36 -14.24 4.78
C LEU A 98 -4.07 -13.88 6.08
N LEU A 99 -4.90 -12.85 6.05
CA LEU A 99 -5.71 -12.39 7.18
C LEU A 99 -7.19 -12.76 6.93
N PRO A 100 -7.93 -13.17 7.97
CA PRO A 100 -9.37 -13.35 7.90
C PRO A 100 -10.07 -12.03 7.57
N PRO A 101 -11.34 -12.05 7.14
CA PRO A 101 -12.10 -10.85 6.80
C PRO A 101 -12.57 -10.05 8.04
N ASP A 102 -11.92 -10.21 9.19
CA ASP A 102 -12.22 -9.45 10.40
C ASP A 102 -11.62 -8.04 10.28
N GLU A 103 -12.49 -7.03 10.36
CA GLU A 103 -12.10 -5.62 10.22
C GLU A 103 -11.88 -4.94 11.60
N ASP A 104 -12.33 -5.58 12.68
CA ASP A 104 -12.38 -4.97 14.01
C ASP A 104 -11.18 -5.38 14.86
N GLN A 105 -10.75 -6.64 14.76
CA GLN A 105 -9.70 -7.19 15.62
C GLN A 105 -8.34 -7.32 14.92
N PRO A 106 -7.23 -7.03 15.62
CA PRO A 106 -5.91 -7.37 15.12
C PRO A 106 -5.76 -8.88 14.93
N VAL A 107 -5.19 -9.28 13.81
CA VAL A 107 -4.91 -10.67 13.46
C VAL A 107 -3.45 -10.99 13.77
N VAL A 108 -3.22 -12.14 14.39
CA VAL A 108 -1.87 -12.66 14.63
C VAL A 108 -1.30 -13.26 13.34
N ALA A 109 -0.16 -12.76 12.90
CA ALA A 109 0.61 -13.32 11.80
C ALA A 109 2.03 -13.64 12.28
N VAL A 110 2.41 -14.92 12.32
CA VAL A 110 3.74 -15.35 12.77
C VAL A 110 4.81 -14.73 11.86
N ASN A 111 5.86 -14.14 12.42
CA ASN A 111 6.95 -13.58 11.62
C ASN A 111 7.69 -14.68 10.86
N GLN A 112 7.81 -14.54 9.54
CA GLN A 112 8.46 -15.53 8.67
C GLN A 112 9.77 -15.04 8.04
N PHE A 113 10.22 -13.82 8.36
CA PHE A 113 11.48 -13.30 7.83
C PHE A 113 12.69 -13.97 8.48
N SER A 114 13.64 -14.42 7.66
CA SER A 114 14.90 -15.01 8.14
C SER A 114 15.81 -13.95 8.79
N THR A 115 15.65 -12.69 8.39
CA THR A 115 16.38 -11.54 8.93
C THR A 115 15.39 -10.41 9.23
N SER A 116 15.38 -9.98 10.49
CA SER A 116 14.72 -8.73 10.90
C SER A 116 15.80 -7.68 11.16
N PRO A 117 15.73 -6.49 10.52
CA PRO A 117 16.67 -5.40 10.78
C PRO A 117 16.57 -4.84 12.22
N PHE A 118 15.60 -5.33 13.01
CA PHE A 118 15.37 -4.97 14.41
C PHE A 118 15.83 -6.08 15.39
N ASN A 119 16.83 -6.90 15.01
CA ASN A 119 17.47 -7.97 15.80
C ASN A 119 16.52 -9.03 16.38
N GLY A 120 16.40 -10.18 15.71
CA GLY A 120 15.69 -11.38 16.21
C GLY A 120 14.64 -11.90 15.22
N VAL A 121 14.78 -13.17 14.81
CA VAL A 121 13.90 -13.89 13.88
C VAL A 121 12.52 -14.18 14.51
N GLU A 122 12.49 -14.27 15.83
CA GLU A 122 11.30 -14.64 16.60
C GLU A 122 10.36 -13.45 16.84
N GLY A 123 9.04 -13.74 16.78
CA GLY A 123 7.98 -12.80 17.05
C GLY A 123 6.73 -13.06 16.20
N TYR A 124 5.71 -12.24 16.42
CA TYR A 124 4.50 -12.22 15.60
C TYR A 124 4.06 -10.79 15.35
N TYR A 125 3.46 -10.57 14.20
CA TYR A 125 2.76 -9.34 13.90
C TYR A 125 1.33 -9.42 14.44
N LEU A 126 0.86 -8.32 15.03
CA LEU A 126 -0.57 -8.03 15.13
C LEU A 126 -0.92 -7.06 14.02
N VAL A 127 -1.78 -7.49 13.10
CA VAL A 127 -2.16 -6.71 11.93
C VAL A 127 -3.64 -6.37 12.00
N ARG A 128 -3.94 -5.07 11.99
CA ARG A 128 -5.30 -4.56 11.81
C ARG A 128 -5.37 -3.80 10.48
N ALA A 129 -6.13 -4.33 9.54
CA ALA A 129 -6.24 -3.82 8.18
C ALA A 129 -7.71 -3.73 7.73
N PRO A 130 -8.54 -2.88 8.37
CA PRO A 130 -9.94 -2.68 7.99
C PRO A 130 -10.03 -2.23 6.54
N ARG A 131 -11.18 -2.49 5.91
CA ARG A 131 -11.42 -2.08 4.54
C ARG A 131 -11.41 -0.55 4.45
N PRO A 132 -10.62 0.05 3.54
CA PRO A 132 -10.56 1.50 3.44
C PRO A 132 -11.85 2.06 2.82
N ALA A 133 -12.57 2.88 3.57
CA ALA A 133 -13.69 3.67 3.09
C ALA A 133 -13.18 5.07 2.63
N GLU A 134 -13.61 6.14 3.29
CA GLU A 134 -13.07 7.49 3.09
C GLU A 134 -11.73 7.72 3.79
N ALA A 135 -11.40 6.88 4.78
CA ALA A 135 -10.14 6.91 5.50
C ALA A 135 -9.47 5.54 5.48
N LEU A 136 -8.14 5.56 5.42
CA LEU A 136 -7.26 4.45 5.68
C LEU A 136 -6.81 4.54 7.15
N ASP A 137 -6.88 3.43 7.87
CA ASP A 137 -6.34 3.29 9.23
C ASP A 137 -5.85 1.84 9.40
N VAL A 138 -4.58 1.63 9.04
CA VAL A 138 -3.91 0.33 9.13
C VAL A 138 -2.86 0.40 10.22
N THR A 139 -2.82 -0.62 11.07
CA THR A 139 -1.80 -0.76 12.10
C THR A 139 -1.18 -2.14 12.00
N MET A 140 0.15 -2.19 12.04
CA MET A 140 0.91 -3.42 12.16
C MET A 140 1.93 -3.25 13.27
N SER A 141 1.90 -4.12 14.28
CA SER A 141 2.89 -4.13 15.35
C SER A 141 3.61 -5.46 15.41
N LEU A 142 4.93 -5.42 15.51
CA LEU A 142 5.77 -6.59 15.79
C LEU A 142 5.83 -6.78 17.31
N HIS A 143 5.47 -7.96 17.78
CA HIS A 143 5.51 -8.34 19.19
C HIS A 143 6.58 -9.42 19.44
N ARG A 144 7.29 -9.30 20.55
CA ARG A 144 8.25 -10.28 21.08
C ARG A 144 8.05 -10.41 22.58
N GLU A 145 8.09 -11.63 23.10
CA GLU A 145 7.85 -11.88 24.54
C GLU A 145 6.56 -11.20 25.05
N ASN A 146 5.52 -11.15 24.20
CA ASN A 146 4.25 -10.44 24.43
C ASN A 146 4.35 -8.91 24.65
N GLN A 147 5.45 -8.27 24.24
CA GLN A 147 5.63 -6.82 24.26
C GLN A 147 5.80 -6.26 22.83
N PRO A 148 5.29 -5.05 22.54
CA PRO A 148 5.46 -4.43 21.23
C PRO A 148 6.92 -3.98 21.04
N ALA A 149 7.59 -4.56 20.04
CA ALA A 149 8.96 -4.19 19.64
C ALA A 149 8.95 -3.06 18.60
N LEU A 150 7.95 -3.03 17.72
CA LEU A 150 7.77 -2.00 16.71
C LEU A 150 6.28 -1.80 16.42
N VAL A 151 5.86 -0.57 16.19
CA VAL A 151 4.50 -0.25 15.73
C VAL A 151 4.60 0.64 14.50
N ALA A 152 3.93 0.24 13.42
CA ALA A 152 3.80 1.00 12.20
C ALA A 152 2.31 1.27 11.93
N THR A 153 2.00 2.51 11.57
CA THR A 153 0.63 2.94 11.28
C THR A 153 0.59 3.68 9.95
N TRP A 154 -0.37 3.31 9.10
CA TRP A 154 -0.68 4.02 7.87
C TRP A 154 -2.06 4.65 7.99
N ARG A 155 -2.09 5.99 7.98
CA ARG A 155 -3.32 6.79 8.00
C ARG A 155 -3.37 7.72 6.82
N GLY A 156 -4.56 7.89 6.25
CA GLY A 156 -4.76 8.83 5.15
C GLY A 156 -6.23 8.98 4.79
N SER A 157 -6.58 10.12 4.21
CA SER A 157 -7.91 10.30 3.60
C SER A 157 -7.86 9.90 2.14
N ARG A 158 -8.86 9.16 1.69
CA ARG A 158 -8.98 8.74 0.30
C ARG A 158 -9.17 9.96 -0.58
N ARG A 159 -8.32 10.09 -1.59
CA ARG A 159 -8.48 11.08 -2.66
C ARG A 159 -8.39 10.36 -4.00
N ARG A 160 -9.23 10.74 -4.95
CA ARG A 160 -9.02 10.30 -6.35
C ARG A 160 -7.64 10.81 -6.77
N ALA A 161 -6.84 9.94 -7.38
CA ALA A 161 -5.49 10.32 -7.82
C ALA A 161 -5.48 11.60 -8.66
N THR A 162 -6.54 11.87 -9.44
CA THR A 162 -6.68 13.12 -10.22
C THR A 162 -6.94 14.38 -9.37
N ALA A 163 -7.54 14.25 -8.18
CA ALA A 163 -8.01 15.38 -7.36
C ALA A 163 -6.90 16.00 -6.50
N GLY A 164 -6.08 15.17 -5.84
CA GLY A 164 -4.93 15.67 -5.06
C GLY A 164 -3.87 16.38 -5.92
N ILE A 165 -3.93 16.16 -7.23
CA ILE A 165 -2.97 16.71 -8.20
C ILE A 165 -3.38 18.09 -8.68
N ALA A 166 -4.68 18.36 -8.85
CA ALA A 166 -5.18 19.71 -9.11
C ALA A 166 -4.80 20.65 -7.95
N GLU A 167 -4.90 20.16 -6.71
CA GLU A 167 -4.57 20.91 -5.50
C GLU A 167 -3.06 21.15 -5.36
N ILE A 168 -2.22 20.17 -5.72
CA ILE A 168 -0.75 20.33 -5.79
C ILE A 168 -0.33 21.28 -6.91
N ASP A 169 -0.95 21.18 -8.09
CA ASP A 169 -0.68 22.06 -9.23
C ASP A 169 -1.10 23.50 -8.91
N GLU A 170 -2.25 23.70 -8.24
CA GLU A 170 -2.66 25.02 -7.74
C GLU A 170 -1.69 25.57 -6.71
N ARG A 171 -1.22 24.74 -5.77
CA ARG A 171 -0.22 25.15 -4.78
C ARG A 171 1.09 25.55 -5.43
N ARG A 172 1.59 24.76 -6.40
CA ARG A 172 2.78 25.09 -7.19
C ARG A 172 2.60 26.35 -8.03
N ARG A 173 1.41 26.57 -8.59
CA ARG A 173 1.10 27.78 -9.36
C ARG A 173 1.15 29.01 -8.47
N ARG A 174 0.53 28.94 -7.27
CA ARG A 174 0.58 30.02 -6.26
C ARG A 174 2.01 30.27 -5.78
N ASP A 175 2.78 29.23 -5.49
CA ASP A 175 4.16 29.36 -5.03
C ASP A 175 5.05 30.01 -6.11
N ARG A 176 4.85 29.65 -7.39
CA ARG A 176 5.56 30.26 -8.52
C ARG A 176 5.15 31.71 -8.74
N GLU A 177 3.86 32.02 -8.68
CA GLU A 177 3.32 33.39 -8.76
C GLU A 177 3.88 34.27 -7.63
N GLN A 178 3.95 33.75 -6.39
CA GLN A 178 4.56 34.45 -5.25
C GLN A 178 6.08 34.64 -5.40
N LEU A 179 6.79 33.65 -5.94
CA LEU A 179 8.23 33.76 -6.21
C LEU A 179 8.51 34.80 -7.30
N GLU A 180 7.73 34.81 -8.37
CA GLU A 180 7.85 35.81 -9.43
C GLU A 180 7.46 37.22 -8.97
N ALA A 181 6.47 37.36 -8.09
CA ALA A 181 6.11 38.65 -7.47
C ALA A 181 7.24 39.17 -6.57
N ARG A 182 7.87 38.29 -5.79
CA ARG A 182 9.05 38.62 -4.97
C ARG A 182 10.26 39.03 -5.81
N LEU A 183 10.52 38.33 -6.91
CA LEU A 183 11.60 38.64 -7.84
C LEU A 183 11.36 39.95 -8.61
N ARG A 184 10.10 40.34 -8.82
CA ARG A 184 9.71 41.64 -9.40
C ARG A 184 9.74 42.81 -8.41
N GLY A 185 10.05 42.57 -7.13
CA GLY A 185 10.16 43.62 -6.12
C GLY A 185 8.81 44.15 -5.60
N GLU A 186 7.70 43.48 -5.89
CA GLU A 186 6.37 43.88 -5.39
C GLU A 186 6.21 43.35 -3.95
N LYS A 187 6.31 44.26 -2.97
CA LYS A 187 5.85 43.98 -1.60
C LYS A 187 4.34 43.74 -1.66
N GLY A 188 3.88 42.55 -1.28
CA GLY A 188 2.45 42.25 -1.11
C GLY A 188 1.80 43.17 -0.06
N PRO A 189 0.48 43.42 -0.15
CA PRO A 189 -0.23 44.29 0.78
C PRO A 189 -0.20 43.67 2.19
N GLY A 190 0.04 44.53 3.18
CA GLY A 190 0.20 44.17 4.59
C GLY A 190 -1.08 43.72 5.29
#